data_AF-A0A2R6G1J4-F1
#
_entry.id   AF-A0A2R6G1J4-F1
#
_cell.length_a   1.000
_cell.length_b   1.000
_cell.length_c   1.000
_cell.angle_alpha   90.00
_cell.angle_beta   90.00
_cell.angle_gamma   90.00
#
_symmetry.space_group_name_H-M   'P 1'
#
loop_
_entity.id
_entity.type
_entity.pdbx_description
1 polymer ?
#
loop_
_entity_poly.entity_id
_entity_poly.type
_entity_poly.pdbx_seq_one_letter_code
_entity_poly.pdbx_strand_id
1 'polypeptide(L)'
;MAEGRVGSEGTGELKEVEETKDSAGSEVSKADDVGGDDSGDIDDKEPIDREYVGARFDRLIRENRFTIAVVFPAVGALLLVASSEDLLPPILAYNPFLILLGTFVMRSPLLAGILPVLDRRAVIGLGVLVGYAYAIEIVGVLTGLPYGEFSYAIDLGPMLFGTVPAGLPVFFVPLVLNSYLLGLLLLGERAESTTVRLLIVIATVLAIDLVLDPGAVAIGFWIYPNGGLYYGVPWTNYAGWVLSATVSVALLDWTLSRSAVLKRLCRCEFALDDLVSFVILWGAINLLYLNWLPVAIAALLMGGLLRTDRFDFQVFAPDRLVRGG
;
A
#
# COMPACT_ATOMS: atom_id res chain seq x y z
N MET A 1 36.50 -18.35 63.23
CA MET A 1 36.89 -19.59 63.93
C MET A 1 35.69 -20.06 64.74
N ALA A 2 35.46 -21.38 64.78
CA ALA A 2 34.58 -22.15 65.70
C ALA A 2 33.05 -21.84 65.66
N GLU A 3 32.23 -22.84 65.28
CA GLU A 3 31.22 -23.54 66.13
C GLU A 3 29.81 -22.91 65.96
N GLY A 4 28.65 -23.57 65.98
CA GLY A 4 28.20 -24.95 66.11
C GLY A 4 26.67 -24.97 66.32
N ARG A 5 25.97 -25.99 65.78
CA ARG A 5 24.74 -26.69 66.25
C ARG A 5 23.41 -25.98 66.65
N VAL A 6 22.31 -26.56 66.12
CA VAL A 6 20.99 -26.94 66.75
C VAL A 6 20.09 -25.78 67.23
N GLY A 7 18.75 -25.72 67.20
CA GLY A 7 17.61 -26.59 66.89
C GLY A 7 16.33 -26.02 67.58
N SER A 8 15.14 -26.51 67.16
CA SER A 8 13.81 -26.54 67.83
C SER A 8 12.93 -25.29 68.06
N GLU A 9 11.65 -25.43 67.65
CA GLU A 9 10.36 -25.14 68.37
C GLU A 9 10.07 -23.69 68.84
N GLY A 10 8.86 -23.11 68.82
CA GLY A 10 7.48 -23.54 68.60
C GLY A 10 6.54 -22.52 69.29
N THR A 11 5.30 -22.34 68.81
CA THR A 11 4.08 -21.82 69.52
C THR A 11 4.11 -20.40 70.14
N GLY A 12 3.07 -19.56 70.22
CA GLY A 12 1.62 -19.60 69.94
C GLY A 12 0.96 -18.39 70.64
N GLU A 13 -0.27 -18.04 70.20
CA GLU A 13 -1.38 -17.40 70.97
C GLU A 13 -1.23 -15.93 71.49
N LEU A 14 -2.25 -15.06 71.71
CA LEU A 14 -3.70 -14.94 71.43
C LEU A 14 -4.17 -13.52 71.88
N LYS A 15 -5.18 -12.96 71.18
CA LYS A 15 -6.40 -12.18 71.60
C LYS A 15 -6.43 -11.01 72.61
N GLU A 16 -7.21 -9.97 72.24
CA GLU A 16 -8.41 -9.34 72.89
C GLU A 16 -8.77 -8.04 72.08
N VAL A 17 -9.96 -7.75 71.49
CA VAL A 17 -11.37 -7.52 71.97
C VAL A 17 -11.42 -6.32 72.95
N GLU A 18 -12.15 -5.19 72.79
CA GLU A 18 -13.61 -4.99 72.61
C GLU A 18 -14.02 -3.49 72.37
N GLU A 19 -15.17 -3.30 71.69
CA GLU A 19 -16.27 -2.27 71.70
C GLU A 19 -16.10 -0.76 72.07
N THR A 20 -16.80 0.18 71.41
CA THR A 20 -18.24 0.55 71.61
C THR A 20 -18.71 1.55 70.50
N LYS A 21 -19.82 1.35 69.76
CA LYS A 21 -21.29 1.58 69.95
C LYS A 21 -21.87 2.96 69.55
N ASP A 22 -22.92 2.91 68.71
CA ASP A 22 -24.18 3.71 68.62
C ASP A 22 -24.53 4.07 67.15
N SER A 23 -25.76 4.09 66.62
CA SER A 23 -27.17 3.90 67.03
C SER A 23 -28.00 3.90 65.72
N ALA A 24 -28.77 2.86 65.36
CA ALA A 24 -30.24 2.69 65.47
C ALA A 24 -31.17 3.32 64.38
N GLY A 25 -32.12 2.50 63.89
CA GLY A 25 -33.36 2.85 63.15
C GLY A 25 -33.61 1.97 61.89
N SER A 26 -34.28 0.80 61.95
CA SER A 26 -35.75 0.49 61.87
C SER A 26 -36.43 0.98 60.57
N GLU A 27 -37.33 0.30 59.83
CA GLU A 27 -37.96 -1.04 59.80
C GLU A 27 -38.77 -1.18 58.47
N VAL A 28 -38.72 -2.37 57.85
CA VAL A 28 -39.80 -3.25 57.28
C VAL A 28 -40.88 -2.75 56.27
N SER A 29 -41.11 -3.64 55.27
CA SER A 29 -42.31 -3.88 54.40
C SER A 29 -42.41 -3.06 53.11
N LYS A 30 -42.68 -3.61 51.91
CA LYS A 30 -43.66 -4.65 51.53
C LYS A 30 -43.41 -5.16 50.09
N ALA A 31 -44.06 -6.26 49.76
CA ALA A 31 -43.98 -7.07 48.54
C ALA A 31 -44.54 -6.43 47.24
N ASP A 32 -44.06 -7.01 46.13
CA ASP A 32 -44.63 -7.22 44.80
C ASP A 32 -45.29 -6.05 44.04
N ASP A 33 -44.67 -5.67 42.92
CA ASP A 33 -45.44 -5.37 41.71
C ASP A 33 -44.66 -5.73 40.43
N VAL A 34 -45.40 -6.31 39.49
CA VAL A 34 -44.95 -6.83 38.20
C VAL A 34 -45.05 -5.68 37.19
N GLY A 35 -43.92 -5.31 36.59
CA GLY A 35 -43.88 -4.35 35.49
C GLY A 35 -42.71 -4.67 34.58
N GLY A 36 -43.01 -5.29 33.44
CA GLY A 36 -42.02 -5.58 32.42
C GLY A 36 -41.41 -4.29 31.86
N ASP A 37 -40.09 -4.32 31.71
CA ASP A 37 -39.41 -3.53 30.69
C ASP A 37 -38.45 -4.46 29.96
N ASP A 38 -38.98 -5.06 28.89
CA ASP A 38 -38.21 -5.69 27.82
C ASP A 38 -37.59 -4.55 26.99
N SER A 39 -36.63 -3.84 27.57
CA SER A 39 -35.75 -2.94 26.84
C SER A 39 -34.55 -3.77 26.39
N GLY A 40 -34.76 -4.47 25.27
CA GLY A 40 -33.75 -5.25 24.60
C GLY A 40 -32.45 -4.47 24.42
N ASP A 41 -31.34 -5.17 24.65
CA ASP A 41 -29.99 -4.80 24.25
C ASP A 41 -30.00 -4.26 22.81
N ILE A 42 -30.06 -2.94 22.66
CA ILE A 42 -29.80 -2.27 21.39
C ILE A 42 -28.29 -2.07 21.30
N ASP A 43 -27.65 -3.09 20.74
CA ASP A 43 -26.50 -2.97 19.84
C ASP A 43 -25.28 -2.19 20.40
N ASP A 44 -24.71 -2.67 21.51
CA ASP A 44 -23.28 -2.47 21.81
C ASP A 44 -22.45 -3.27 20.80
N LYS A 45 -22.41 -2.80 19.55
CA LYS A 45 -21.33 -3.18 18.65
C LYS A 45 -20.06 -2.58 19.23
N GLU A 46 -19.31 -3.39 19.96
CA GLU A 46 -17.90 -3.13 20.25
C GLU A 46 -17.29 -2.49 19.00
N PRO A 47 -16.77 -1.25 19.09
CA PRO A 47 -16.22 -0.58 17.93
C PRO A 47 -15.10 -1.47 17.41
N ILE A 48 -15.31 -2.05 16.23
CA ILE A 48 -14.35 -2.96 15.61
C ILE A 48 -12.97 -2.32 15.74
N ASP A 49 -12.12 -2.93 16.58
CA ASP A 49 -10.86 -2.31 16.96
C ASP A 49 -10.02 -2.13 15.69
N ARG A 50 -9.71 -0.87 15.37
CA ARG A 50 -8.93 -0.52 14.16
C ARG A 50 -7.58 -1.24 14.16
N GLU A 51 -7.02 -1.50 15.34
CA GLU A 51 -5.77 -2.23 15.50
C GLU A 51 -5.95 -3.70 15.10
N TYR A 52 -7.05 -4.34 15.52
CA TYR A 52 -7.39 -5.70 15.13
C TYR A 52 -7.61 -5.85 13.62
N VAL A 53 -8.36 -4.93 13.00
CA VAL A 53 -8.59 -4.94 11.54
C VAL A 53 -7.29 -4.74 10.77
N GLY A 54 -6.45 -3.80 11.20
CA GLY A 54 -5.14 -3.56 10.61
C GLY A 54 -4.24 -4.79 10.71
N ALA A 55 -4.17 -5.43 11.88
CA ALA A 55 -3.37 -6.64 12.08
C ALA A 55 -3.87 -7.83 11.23
N ARG A 56 -5.19 -7.97 11.10
CA ARG A 56 -5.79 -9.00 10.23
C ARG A 56 -5.47 -8.74 8.76
N PHE A 57 -5.53 -7.49 8.32
CA PHE A 57 -5.20 -7.12 6.94
C PHE A 57 -3.71 -7.36 6.65
N ASP A 58 -2.82 -6.95 7.54
CA ASP A 58 -1.38 -7.23 7.45
C ASP A 58 -1.08 -8.72 7.34
N ARG A 59 -1.80 -9.54 8.12
CA ARG A 59 -1.68 -10.99 8.07
C ARG A 59 -2.12 -11.54 6.71
N LEU A 60 -3.28 -11.11 6.21
CA LEU A 60 -3.79 -11.54 4.91
C LEU A 60 -2.81 -11.21 3.77
N ILE A 61 -2.24 -10.00 3.76
CA ILE A 61 -1.24 -9.61 2.77
C ILE A 61 0.01 -10.47 2.91
N ARG A 62 0.54 -10.66 4.12
CA ARG A 62 1.75 -11.47 4.35
C ARG A 62 1.57 -12.92 3.90
N GLU A 63 0.43 -13.54 4.22
CA GLU A 63 0.11 -14.92 3.83
C GLU A 63 -0.02 -15.08 2.31
N ASN A 64 -0.45 -14.03 1.60
CA ASN A 64 -0.68 -14.06 0.15
C ASN A 64 0.37 -13.28 -0.65
N ARG A 65 1.48 -12.86 -0.03
CA ARG A 65 2.43 -11.92 -0.65
C ARG A 65 2.96 -12.39 -1.99
N PHE A 66 3.28 -13.68 -2.13
CA PHE A 66 3.78 -14.23 -3.40
C PHE A 66 2.72 -14.20 -4.50
N THR A 67 1.50 -14.58 -4.15
CA THR A 67 0.36 -14.52 -5.07
C THR A 67 0.15 -13.10 -5.55
N ILE A 68 0.11 -12.14 -4.63
CA ILE A 68 -0.09 -10.71 -4.93
C ILE A 68 1.08 -10.15 -5.76
N ALA A 69 2.32 -10.38 -5.31
CA ALA A 69 3.51 -9.74 -5.84
C ALA A 69 4.05 -10.35 -7.13
N VAL A 70 3.75 -11.63 -7.40
CA VAL A 70 4.32 -12.40 -8.53
C VAL A 70 3.24 -12.99 -9.41
N VAL A 71 2.27 -13.71 -8.85
CA VAL A 71 1.27 -14.44 -9.66
C VAL A 71 0.30 -13.47 -10.34
N PHE A 72 -0.31 -12.55 -9.60
CA PHE A 72 -1.21 -11.53 -10.15
C PHE A 72 -0.57 -10.70 -11.27
N PRO A 73 0.62 -10.09 -11.11
CA PRO A 73 1.25 -9.32 -12.18
C PRO A 73 1.71 -10.18 -13.36
N ALA A 74 2.18 -11.41 -13.14
CA ALA A 74 2.55 -12.30 -14.25
C ALA A 74 1.32 -12.72 -15.08
N VAL A 75 0.23 -13.11 -14.41
CA VAL A 75 -1.04 -13.42 -15.08
C VAL A 75 -1.62 -12.17 -15.75
N GLY A 76 -1.54 -11.00 -15.09
CA GLY A 76 -1.93 -9.72 -15.65
C GLY A 76 -1.18 -9.40 -16.94
N ALA A 77 0.15 -9.56 -16.95
CA ALA A 77 0.97 -9.35 -18.15
C ALA A 77 0.52 -10.27 -19.29
N LEU A 78 0.35 -11.57 -19.01
CA LEU A 78 -0.10 -12.54 -20.01
C LEU A 78 -1.49 -12.22 -20.55
N LEU A 79 -2.44 -11.84 -19.68
CA LEU A 79 -3.79 -11.48 -20.12
C LEU A 79 -3.80 -10.21 -20.95
N LEU A 80 -3.00 -9.20 -20.59
CA LEU A 80 -2.90 -7.96 -21.36
C LEU A 80 -2.26 -8.20 -22.73
N VAL A 81 -1.14 -8.93 -22.80
CA VAL A 81 -0.51 -9.28 -24.08
C VAL A 81 -1.43 -10.19 -24.91
N ALA A 82 -2.11 -11.16 -24.30
CA ALA A 82 -3.08 -11.97 -25.03
C ALA A 82 -4.30 -11.16 -25.51
N SER A 83 -4.61 -10.03 -24.85
CA SER A 83 -5.65 -9.10 -25.31
C SER A 83 -5.18 -8.26 -26.50
N SER A 84 -3.93 -7.78 -26.53
CA SER A 84 -3.39 -7.04 -27.68
C SER A 84 -3.20 -7.90 -28.92
N GLU A 85 -2.89 -9.18 -28.74
CA GLU A 85 -2.68 -10.14 -29.84
C GLU A 85 -4.00 -10.84 -30.29
N ASP A 86 -5.17 -10.35 -29.85
CA ASP A 86 -6.49 -10.89 -30.18
C ASP A 86 -6.67 -12.39 -29.85
N LEU A 87 -5.96 -12.89 -28.84
CA LEU A 87 -5.97 -14.32 -28.45
C LEU A 87 -7.07 -14.66 -27.44
N LEU A 88 -7.70 -13.66 -26.84
CA LEU A 88 -8.75 -13.83 -25.82
C LEU A 88 -10.15 -13.58 -26.37
N PRO A 89 -11.17 -14.27 -25.83
CA PRO A 89 -12.56 -13.96 -26.17
C PRO A 89 -12.92 -12.54 -25.70
N PRO A 90 -13.88 -11.86 -26.37
CA PRO A 90 -14.25 -10.46 -26.08
C PRO A 90 -14.64 -10.17 -24.62
N ILE A 91 -15.14 -11.17 -23.89
CA ILE A 91 -15.52 -11.00 -22.48
C ILE A 91 -14.31 -10.86 -21.53
N LEU A 92 -13.15 -11.36 -21.95
CA LEU A 92 -11.89 -11.34 -21.19
C LEU A 92 -10.90 -10.31 -21.74
N ALA A 93 -10.85 -10.14 -23.06
CA ALA A 93 -9.94 -9.20 -23.71
C ALA A 93 -10.15 -7.79 -23.15
N TYR A 94 -9.10 -7.20 -22.57
CA TYR A 94 -9.12 -5.88 -21.97
C TYR A 94 -10.30 -5.59 -21.02
N ASN A 95 -10.76 -6.61 -20.28
CA ASN A 95 -11.91 -6.42 -19.40
C ASN A 95 -11.59 -5.35 -18.30
N PRO A 96 -12.31 -4.21 -18.28
CA PRO A 96 -11.97 -3.07 -17.43
C PRO A 96 -12.05 -3.40 -15.93
N PHE A 97 -12.97 -4.28 -15.54
CA PHE A 97 -13.13 -4.68 -14.15
C PHE A 97 -12.03 -5.64 -13.70
N LEU A 98 -11.56 -6.54 -14.57
CA LEU A 98 -10.43 -7.41 -14.27
C LEU A 98 -9.12 -6.60 -14.15
N ILE A 99 -8.92 -5.62 -15.03
CA ILE A 99 -7.77 -4.69 -14.96
C ILE A 99 -7.78 -3.94 -13.62
N LEU A 100 -8.93 -3.36 -13.25
CA LEU A 100 -9.05 -2.59 -12.02
C LEU A 100 -8.90 -3.49 -10.77
N LEU A 101 -9.52 -4.67 -10.77
CA LEU A 101 -9.41 -5.65 -9.68
C LEU A 101 -7.96 -6.12 -9.50
N GLY A 102 -7.32 -6.56 -10.60
CA GLY A 102 -5.93 -7.00 -10.58
C GLY A 102 -5.00 -5.90 -10.07
N THR A 103 -5.21 -4.67 -10.54
CA THR A 103 -4.45 -3.51 -10.06
C THR A 103 -4.68 -3.30 -8.57
N PHE A 104 -5.91 -3.29 -8.09
CA PHE A 104 -6.22 -3.10 -6.68
C PHE A 104 -5.58 -4.17 -5.78
N VAL A 105 -5.59 -5.43 -6.22
CA VAL A 105 -4.91 -6.53 -5.51
C VAL A 105 -3.41 -6.26 -5.43
N MET A 106 -2.77 -5.87 -6.54
CA MET A 106 -1.33 -5.52 -6.56
C MET A 106 -1.01 -4.31 -5.67
N ARG A 107 -1.93 -3.34 -5.53
CA ARG A 107 -1.75 -2.16 -4.65
C ARG A 107 -1.97 -2.45 -3.17
N SER A 108 -2.57 -3.58 -2.83
CA SER A 108 -2.95 -3.91 -1.45
C SER A 108 -1.79 -3.94 -0.43
N PRO A 109 -0.54 -4.36 -0.76
CA PRO A 109 0.58 -4.29 0.18
C PRO A 109 0.98 -2.86 0.53
N LEU A 110 0.94 -1.96 -0.45
CA LEU A 110 1.18 -0.53 -0.21
C LEU A 110 0.08 0.07 0.68
N LEU A 111 -1.19 -0.28 0.44
CA LEU A 111 -2.30 0.17 1.26
C LEU A 111 -2.12 -0.30 2.71
N ALA A 112 -1.79 -1.58 2.93
CA ALA A 112 -1.48 -2.10 4.26
C ALA A 112 -0.27 -1.39 4.89
N GLY A 113 0.75 -1.06 4.11
CA GLY A 113 1.91 -0.31 4.55
C GLY A 113 1.59 1.12 5.01
N ILE A 114 0.65 1.80 4.36
CA ILE A 114 0.40 3.23 4.55
C ILE A 114 -0.81 3.52 5.45
N LEU A 115 -1.89 2.74 5.39
CA LEU A 115 -3.11 3.01 6.16
C LEU A 115 -2.88 3.26 7.66
N PRO A 116 -2.02 2.49 8.38
CA PRO A 116 -1.80 2.70 9.81
C PRO A 116 -1.04 3.99 10.16
N VAL A 117 -0.39 4.65 9.19
CA VAL A 117 0.34 5.91 9.42
C VAL A 117 -0.45 7.14 8.96
N LEU A 118 -1.67 6.95 8.44
CA LEU A 118 -2.51 8.06 8.00
C LEU A 118 -3.18 8.75 9.19
N ASP A 119 -2.69 9.93 9.53
CA ASP A 119 -3.40 10.87 10.39
C ASP A 119 -4.38 11.74 9.58
N ARG A 120 -5.10 12.65 10.25
CA ARG A 120 -6.06 13.54 9.59
C ARG A 120 -5.41 14.40 8.50
N ARG A 121 -4.16 14.84 8.70
CA ARG A 121 -3.42 15.66 7.74
C ARG A 121 -3.01 14.83 6.53
N ALA A 122 -2.58 13.59 6.74
CA ALA A 122 -2.27 12.64 5.68
C ALA A 122 -3.49 12.30 4.83
N VAL A 123 -4.67 12.08 5.44
CA VAL A 123 -5.92 11.84 4.71
C VAL A 123 -6.31 13.04 3.85
N ILE A 124 -6.28 14.26 4.40
CA ILE A 124 -6.55 15.49 3.64
C ILE A 124 -5.54 15.64 2.50
N GLY A 125 -4.26 15.42 2.80
CA GLY A 125 -3.17 15.42 1.85
C GLY A 125 -3.34 14.51 0.65
N LEU A 126 -3.65 13.24 0.92
CA LEU A 126 -3.95 12.26 -0.11
C LEU A 126 -5.20 12.63 -0.89
N GLY A 127 -6.23 13.19 -0.25
CA GLY A 127 -7.41 13.73 -0.94
C GLY A 127 -7.05 14.86 -1.92
N VAL A 128 -6.16 15.78 -1.52
CA VAL A 128 -5.64 16.84 -2.39
C VAL A 128 -4.81 16.25 -3.54
N LEU A 129 -3.97 15.25 -3.26
CA LEU A 129 -3.19 14.55 -4.29
C LEU A 129 -4.08 13.85 -5.32
N VAL A 130 -5.17 13.21 -4.87
CA VAL A 130 -6.18 12.61 -5.74
C VAL A 130 -6.88 13.68 -6.59
N GLY A 131 -7.29 14.79 -5.98
CA GLY A 131 -7.88 15.92 -6.71
C GLY A 131 -6.93 16.50 -7.75
N TYR A 132 -5.65 16.63 -7.42
CA TYR A 132 -4.60 17.04 -8.35
C TYR A 132 -4.45 16.05 -9.51
N ALA A 133 -4.37 14.74 -9.23
CA ALA A 133 -4.25 13.71 -10.25
C ALA A 133 -5.39 13.81 -11.28
N TYR A 134 -6.63 13.92 -10.81
CA TYR A 134 -7.77 14.14 -11.72
C TYR A 134 -7.67 15.46 -12.50
N ALA A 135 -7.33 16.56 -11.82
CA ALA A 135 -7.25 17.86 -12.47
C ALA A 135 -6.21 17.88 -13.59
N ILE A 136 -4.99 17.38 -13.33
CA ILE A 136 -3.93 17.38 -14.33
C ILE A 136 -4.19 16.39 -15.45
N GLU A 137 -4.82 15.24 -15.15
CA GLU A 137 -5.20 14.25 -16.16
C GLU A 137 -6.27 14.80 -17.10
N ILE A 138 -7.31 15.45 -16.56
CA ILE A 138 -8.37 16.09 -17.36
C ILE A 138 -7.77 17.19 -18.24
N VAL A 139 -6.88 18.03 -17.70
CA VAL A 139 -6.17 19.04 -18.50
C VAL A 139 -5.32 18.38 -19.59
N GLY A 140 -4.63 17.29 -19.26
CA GLY A 140 -3.83 16.48 -20.19
C GLY A 140 -4.65 15.97 -21.36
N VAL A 141 -5.75 15.27 -21.11
CA VAL A 141 -6.61 14.71 -22.15
C VAL A 141 -7.29 15.82 -22.98
N LEU A 142 -7.68 16.93 -22.37
CA LEU A 142 -8.38 18.02 -23.09
C LEU A 142 -7.47 18.95 -23.89
N THR A 143 -6.21 19.12 -23.47
CA THR A 143 -5.31 20.16 -24.02
C THR A 143 -3.99 19.62 -24.55
N GLY A 144 -3.63 18.39 -24.21
CA GLY A 144 -2.31 17.82 -24.45
C GLY A 144 -1.21 18.38 -23.53
N LEU A 145 -1.53 19.20 -22.52
CA LEU A 145 -0.55 19.71 -21.56
C LEU A 145 -0.73 19.06 -20.18
N PRO A 146 0.35 18.71 -19.47
CA PRO A 146 1.76 18.83 -19.86
C PRO A 146 2.29 17.61 -20.64
N TYR A 147 1.54 16.52 -20.75
CA TYR A 147 2.05 15.22 -21.18
C TYR A 147 2.26 15.07 -22.70
N GLY A 148 1.79 16.02 -23.50
CA GLY A 148 1.57 15.83 -24.93
C GLY A 148 0.14 15.36 -25.20
N GLU A 149 -0.28 15.44 -26.46
CA GLU A 149 -1.60 14.95 -26.88
C GLU A 149 -1.63 13.41 -26.77
N PHE A 150 -2.60 12.88 -26.03
CA PHE A 150 -2.82 11.44 -25.89
C PHE A 150 -4.30 11.13 -25.68
N SER A 151 -4.69 9.89 -25.96
CA SER A 151 -6.02 9.37 -25.66
C SER A 151 -5.96 7.94 -25.12
N TYR A 152 -6.84 7.63 -24.18
CA TYR A 152 -7.11 6.25 -23.78
C TYR A 152 -7.75 5.52 -24.95
N ALA A 153 -7.13 4.44 -25.40
CA ALA A 153 -7.66 3.57 -26.45
C ALA A 153 -8.45 2.39 -25.85
N ILE A 154 -8.18 2.06 -24.58
CA ILE A 154 -8.86 1.02 -23.81
C ILE A 154 -9.37 1.61 -22.50
N ASP A 155 -10.59 1.23 -22.10
CA ASP A 155 -11.15 1.61 -20.82
C ASP A 155 -10.44 0.88 -19.66
N LEU A 156 -9.87 1.65 -18.72
CA LEU A 156 -9.19 1.11 -17.53
C LEU A 156 -10.12 0.96 -16.32
N GLY A 157 -11.41 0.76 -16.57
CA GLY A 157 -12.46 0.83 -15.56
C GLY A 157 -13.61 1.74 -16.02
N PRO A 158 -14.56 2.06 -15.11
CA PRO A 158 -15.55 3.09 -15.37
C PRO A 158 -14.88 4.44 -15.71
N MET A 159 -15.26 5.06 -16.82
CA MET A 159 -14.68 6.34 -17.28
C MET A 159 -15.56 7.52 -16.83
N LEU A 160 -14.97 8.47 -16.09
CA LEU A 160 -15.58 9.74 -15.75
C LEU A 160 -15.65 10.63 -16.99
N PHE A 161 -16.85 11.16 -17.27
CA PHE A 161 -17.13 11.99 -18.45
C PHE A 161 -16.72 11.33 -19.80
N GLY A 162 -16.53 10.01 -19.81
CA GLY A 162 -16.07 9.26 -20.99
C GLY A 162 -14.60 9.46 -21.36
N THR A 163 -13.79 10.11 -20.51
CA THR A 163 -12.42 10.50 -20.87
C THR A 163 -11.35 10.05 -19.88
N VAL A 164 -11.65 10.03 -18.57
CA VAL A 164 -10.66 9.76 -17.52
C VAL A 164 -11.13 8.62 -16.63
N PRO A 165 -10.30 7.60 -16.34
CA PRO A 165 -10.73 6.47 -15.51
C PRO A 165 -11.05 6.92 -14.08
N ALA A 166 -12.20 6.49 -13.55
CA ALA A 166 -12.56 6.65 -12.13
C ALA A 166 -11.59 5.90 -11.20
N GLY A 167 -10.85 4.94 -11.75
CA GLY A 167 -9.75 4.24 -11.08
C GLY A 167 -8.43 5.00 -11.07
N LEU A 168 -8.32 6.21 -11.65
CA LEU A 168 -7.07 6.99 -11.75
C LEU A 168 -6.26 7.03 -10.44
N PRO A 169 -6.86 7.24 -9.26
CA PRO A 169 -6.13 7.21 -8.00
C PRO A 169 -5.42 5.89 -7.71
N VAL A 170 -6.00 4.76 -8.12
CA VAL A 170 -5.45 3.40 -7.95
C VAL A 170 -4.28 3.17 -8.91
N PHE A 171 -4.25 3.87 -10.05
CA PHE A 171 -3.16 3.81 -11.02
C PHE A 171 -2.00 4.74 -10.66
N PHE A 172 -2.28 6.01 -10.33
CA PHE A 172 -1.28 7.05 -10.19
C PHE A 172 -0.67 7.16 -8.78
N VAL A 173 -1.52 7.24 -7.74
CA VAL A 173 -1.05 7.54 -6.36
C VAL A 173 -0.04 6.49 -5.86
N PRO A 174 -0.23 5.19 -6.10
CA PRO A 174 0.76 4.18 -5.74
C PRO A 174 2.13 4.37 -6.39
N LEU A 175 2.21 4.87 -7.62
CA LEU A 175 3.49 5.05 -8.31
C LEU A 175 4.36 6.10 -7.61
N VAL A 176 3.75 7.22 -7.23
CA VAL A 176 4.45 8.27 -6.48
C VAL A 176 4.74 7.81 -5.06
N LEU A 177 3.78 7.18 -4.36
CA LEU A 177 4.00 6.68 -3.00
C LEU A 177 5.14 5.65 -2.97
N ASN A 178 5.14 4.64 -3.84
CA ASN A 178 6.23 3.66 -3.91
C ASN A 178 7.57 4.34 -4.20
N SER A 179 7.61 5.30 -5.11
CA SER A 179 8.82 6.07 -5.40
C SER A 179 9.33 6.81 -4.18
N TYR A 180 8.43 7.42 -3.41
CA TYR A 180 8.74 8.09 -2.16
C TYR A 180 9.28 7.13 -1.11
N LEU A 181 8.61 6.00 -0.88
CA LEU A 181 9.01 4.98 0.11
C LEU A 181 10.34 4.31 -0.25
N LEU A 182 10.54 3.94 -1.52
CA LEU A 182 11.81 3.41 -2.01
C LEU A 182 12.93 4.44 -1.83
N GLY A 183 12.67 5.71 -2.15
CA GLY A 183 13.62 6.81 -1.93
C GLY A 183 14.01 6.95 -0.46
N LEU A 184 13.04 6.91 0.47
CA LEU A 184 13.32 6.95 1.91
C LEU A 184 14.22 5.78 2.37
N LEU A 185 13.96 4.58 1.88
CA LEU A 185 14.71 3.37 2.26
C LEU A 185 16.13 3.35 1.68
N LEU A 186 16.32 3.76 0.42
CA LEU A 186 17.63 3.77 -0.22
C LEU A 186 18.53 4.90 0.27
N LEU A 187 17.95 6.05 0.62
CA LEU A 187 18.72 7.22 1.06
C LEU A 187 19.08 7.19 2.55
N GLY A 188 18.29 6.52 3.40
CA GLY A 188 18.48 6.52 4.84
C GLY A 188 18.50 7.95 5.42
N GLU A 189 19.54 8.30 6.17
CA GLU A 189 19.70 9.65 6.74
C GLU A 189 19.77 10.75 5.66
N ARG A 190 20.26 10.46 4.46
CA ARG A 190 20.31 11.45 3.36
C ARG A 190 18.92 11.90 2.93
N ALA A 191 17.89 11.11 3.23
CA ALA A 191 16.50 11.47 2.99
C ALA A 191 16.04 12.65 3.85
N GLU A 192 16.84 13.15 4.79
CA GLU A 192 16.54 14.39 5.54
C GLU A 192 16.57 15.63 4.66
N SER A 193 17.48 15.66 3.68
CA SER A 193 17.52 16.76 2.73
C SER A 193 16.32 16.68 1.79
N THR A 194 15.43 17.68 1.88
CA THR A 194 14.28 17.81 0.97
C THR A 194 14.71 17.85 -0.49
N THR A 195 15.83 18.50 -0.81
CA THR A 195 16.34 18.54 -2.18
C THR A 195 16.78 17.17 -2.66
N VAL A 196 17.53 16.41 -1.86
CA VAL A 196 17.98 15.06 -2.23
C VAL A 196 16.79 14.13 -2.40
N ARG A 197 15.84 14.18 -1.46
CA ARG A 197 14.60 13.40 -1.52
C ARG A 197 13.79 13.73 -2.76
N LEU A 198 13.58 15.01 -3.05
CA LEU A 198 12.85 15.47 -4.24
C LEU A 198 13.49 14.93 -5.53
N LEU A 199 14.79 15.09 -5.70
CA LEU A 199 15.49 14.64 -6.91
C LEU A 199 15.41 13.12 -7.09
N ILE A 200 15.59 12.35 -6.02
CA ILE A 200 15.54 10.89 -6.09
C ILE A 200 14.12 10.38 -6.36
N VAL A 201 13.11 11.00 -5.74
CA VAL A 201 11.73 10.57 -5.98
C VAL A 201 11.29 10.95 -7.39
N ILE A 202 11.64 12.14 -7.91
CA ILE A 202 11.41 12.49 -9.32
C ILE A 202 12.10 11.50 -10.25
N ALA A 203 13.38 11.18 -10.00
CA ALA A 203 14.11 10.21 -10.81
C ALA A 203 13.47 8.81 -10.78
N THR A 204 12.94 8.39 -9.63
CA THR A 204 12.26 7.09 -9.48
C THR A 204 10.90 7.08 -10.17
N VAL A 205 10.12 8.16 -10.05
CA VAL A 205 8.84 8.30 -10.78
C VAL A 205 9.09 8.30 -12.30
N LEU A 206 10.12 9.00 -12.77
CA LEU A 206 10.52 8.96 -14.18
C LEU A 206 10.97 7.56 -14.61
N ALA A 207 11.71 6.83 -13.76
CA ALA A 207 12.10 5.46 -14.07
C ALA A 207 10.88 4.53 -14.18
N ILE A 208 9.87 4.72 -13.34
CA ILE A 208 8.58 4.03 -13.45
C ILE A 208 7.90 4.38 -14.77
N ASP A 209 7.81 5.65 -15.11
CA ASP A 209 7.16 6.13 -16.35
C ASP A 209 7.86 5.62 -17.62
N LEU A 210 9.20 5.65 -17.64
CA LEU A 210 10.04 5.08 -18.69
C LEU A 210 9.88 3.56 -18.85
N VAL A 211 9.25 2.88 -17.90
CA VAL A 211 8.89 1.46 -17.99
C VAL A 211 7.42 1.29 -18.36
N LEU A 212 6.55 2.05 -17.71
CA LEU A 212 5.09 1.95 -17.84
C LEU A 212 4.64 2.32 -19.26
N ASP A 213 4.97 3.53 -19.71
CA ASP A 213 4.39 4.11 -20.92
C ASP A 213 4.77 3.36 -22.20
N PRO A 214 6.04 2.94 -22.42
CA PRO A 214 6.37 2.08 -23.55
C PRO A 214 5.60 0.77 -23.59
N GLY A 215 5.38 0.16 -22.41
CA GLY A 215 4.60 -1.07 -22.31
C GLY A 215 3.13 -0.82 -22.61
N ALA A 216 2.58 0.28 -22.10
CA ALA A 216 1.18 0.67 -22.30
C ALA A 216 0.88 1.05 -23.75
N VAL A 217 1.79 1.76 -24.42
CA VAL A 217 1.72 2.04 -25.85
C VAL A 217 1.81 0.75 -26.66
N ALA A 218 2.70 -0.17 -26.30
CA ALA A 218 2.88 -1.44 -27.01
C ALA A 218 1.62 -2.33 -26.98
N ILE A 219 0.90 -2.36 -25.86
CA ILE A 219 -0.37 -3.08 -25.74
C ILE A 219 -1.59 -2.23 -26.15
N GLY A 220 -1.39 -0.95 -26.48
CA GLY A 220 -2.47 -0.08 -26.96
C GLY A 220 -3.42 0.43 -25.88
N PHE A 221 -2.98 0.60 -24.64
CA PHE A 221 -3.77 1.28 -23.59
C PHE A 221 -4.05 2.75 -23.92
N TRP A 222 -3.05 3.44 -24.47
CA TRP A 222 -3.20 4.78 -24.98
C TRP A 222 -2.36 5.01 -26.22
N ILE A 223 -2.77 6.04 -26.97
CA ILE A 223 -2.16 6.43 -28.23
C ILE A 223 -1.65 7.85 -28.07
N TYR A 224 -0.39 8.07 -28.45
CA TYR A 224 0.17 9.40 -28.71
C TYR A 224 0.14 9.63 -30.22
N PRO A 225 -0.76 10.47 -30.78
CA PRO A 225 -0.93 10.61 -32.23
C PRO A 225 0.35 11.05 -32.96
N ASN A 226 1.14 11.90 -32.29
CA ASN A 226 2.40 12.42 -32.83
C ASN A 226 3.60 11.51 -32.53
N GLY A 227 3.38 10.43 -31.79
CA GLY A 227 4.41 9.50 -31.33
C GLY A 227 5.54 10.16 -30.53
N GLY A 228 6.66 9.45 -30.44
CA GLY A 228 7.87 9.97 -29.84
C GLY A 228 9.03 8.99 -29.96
N LEU A 229 10.26 9.51 -29.79
CA LEU A 229 11.49 8.75 -30.03
C LEU A 229 11.66 7.58 -29.05
N TYR A 230 11.07 7.66 -27.87
CA TYR A 230 11.17 6.62 -26.86
C TYR A 230 9.94 5.72 -26.93
N TYR A 231 10.01 4.69 -27.79
CA TYR A 231 8.95 3.67 -27.94
C TYR A 231 7.54 4.25 -28.19
N GLY A 232 7.46 5.33 -28.97
CA GLY A 232 6.18 5.98 -29.30
C GLY A 232 5.73 7.03 -28.27
N VAL A 233 6.46 7.21 -27.17
CA VAL A 233 6.12 8.19 -26.12
C VAL A 233 6.84 9.52 -26.36
N PRO A 234 6.12 10.66 -26.41
CA PRO A 234 6.72 11.98 -26.63
C PRO A 234 7.51 12.46 -25.41
N TRP A 235 8.55 13.27 -25.63
CA TRP A 235 9.38 13.79 -24.55
C TRP A 235 8.60 14.69 -23.56
N THR A 236 7.51 15.31 -24.03
CA THR A 236 6.60 16.12 -23.20
C THR A 236 5.94 15.30 -22.10
N ASN A 237 5.72 14.00 -22.33
CA ASN A 237 5.17 13.10 -21.32
C ASN A 237 6.07 13.07 -20.07
N TYR A 238 7.36 12.81 -20.29
CA TYR A 238 8.35 12.80 -19.21
C TYR A 238 8.47 14.17 -18.52
N ALA A 239 8.38 15.27 -19.27
CA ALA A 239 8.35 16.61 -18.68
C ALA A 239 7.10 16.82 -17.78
N GLY A 240 5.95 16.31 -18.22
CA GLY A 240 4.72 16.27 -17.42
C GLY A 240 4.87 15.42 -16.16
N TRP A 241 5.49 14.25 -16.25
CA TRP A 241 5.77 13.41 -15.09
C TRP A 241 6.75 14.04 -14.11
N VAL A 242 7.72 14.85 -14.56
CA VAL A 242 8.54 15.67 -13.66
C VAL A 242 7.68 16.65 -12.87
N LEU A 243 6.75 17.34 -13.52
CA LEU A 243 5.81 18.26 -12.84
C LEU A 243 4.95 17.50 -11.83
N SER A 244 4.33 16.39 -12.25
CA SER A 244 3.47 15.57 -11.42
C SER A 244 4.22 14.98 -10.23
N ALA A 245 5.43 14.49 -10.43
CA ALA A 245 6.30 14.02 -9.36
C ALA A 245 6.66 15.16 -8.39
N THR A 246 7.02 16.34 -8.90
CA THR A 246 7.39 17.50 -8.07
C THR A 246 6.25 17.92 -7.15
N VAL A 247 5.04 18.10 -7.71
CA VAL A 247 3.85 18.47 -6.93
C VAL A 247 3.51 17.37 -5.93
N SER A 248 3.56 16.11 -6.36
CA SER A 248 3.21 14.99 -5.49
C SER A 248 4.19 14.83 -4.34
N VAL A 249 5.50 14.98 -4.56
CA VAL A 249 6.50 14.94 -3.47
C VAL A 249 6.30 16.08 -2.49
N ALA A 250 6.03 17.30 -2.98
CA ALA A 250 5.74 18.44 -2.11
C ALA A 250 4.51 18.18 -1.23
N LEU A 251 3.46 17.57 -1.79
CA LEU A 251 2.29 17.15 -1.03
C LEU A 251 2.60 16.03 -0.04
N LEU A 252 3.36 15.00 -0.44
CA LEU A 252 3.74 13.90 0.46
C LEU A 252 4.60 14.37 1.63
N ASP A 253 5.57 15.26 1.38
CA ASP A 253 6.37 15.90 2.42
C ASP A 253 5.54 16.78 3.36
N TRP A 254 4.53 17.46 2.82
CA TRP A 254 3.59 18.22 3.62
C TRP A 254 2.66 17.33 4.45
N THR A 255 2.46 16.06 4.11
CA THR A 255 1.31 15.29 4.64
C THR A 255 1.73 14.09 5.47
N LEU A 256 2.79 13.40 5.08
CA LEU A 256 3.27 12.20 5.75
C LEU A 256 4.28 12.54 6.83
N SER A 257 4.07 11.98 8.02
CA SER A 257 5.10 11.97 9.05
C SER A 257 6.20 10.97 8.68
N ARG A 258 7.35 11.48 8.23
CA ARG A 258 8.52 10.67 7.84
C ARG A 258 8.91 9.66 8.93
N SER A 259 8.91 10.07 10.20
CA SER A 259 9.27 9.20 11.32
C SER A 259 8.24 8.08 11.53
N ALA A 260 6.94 8.37 11.37
CA ALA A 260 5.89 7.36 11.44
C ALA A 260 5.99 6.36 10.27
N VAL A 261 6.20 6.87 9.05
CA VAL A 261 6.39 6.06 7.85
C VAL A 261 7.59 5.12 8.00
N LEU A 262 8.76 5.64 8.36
CA LEU A 262 9.97 4.81 8.55
C LEU A 262 9.77 3.76 9.64
N LYS A 263 9.14 4.11 10.77
CA LYS A 263 8.82 3.17 11.84
C LYS A 263 7.90 2.04 11.36
N ARG A 264 6.93 2.36 10.49
CA ARG A 264 6.03 1.37 9.88
C ARG A 264 6.75 0.50 8.86
N LEU A 265 7.56 1.07 7.98
CA LEU A 265 8.37 0.33 7.00
C LEU A 265 9.32 -0.65 7.68
N CYS A 266 9.84 -0.34 8.87
CA CYS A 266 10.66 -1.27 9.64
C CYS A 266 9.95 -2.58 10.02
N ARG A 267 8.61 -2.58 10.11
CA ARG A 267 7.78 -3.72 10.53
C ARG A 267 6.92 -4.30 9.41
N CYS A 268 6.91 -3.65 8.25
CA CYS A 268 6.05 -3.98 7.12
C CYS A 268 6.91 -4.40 5.93
N GLU A 269 7.43 -5.62 5.98
CA GLU A 269 8.36 -6.17 4.97
C GLU A 269 7.80 -6.14 3.54
N PHE A 270 6.48 -6.33 3.39
CA PHE A 270 5.78 -6.35 2.11
C PHE A 270 5.40 -4.95 1.56
N ALA A 271 5.80 -3.86 2.23
CA ALA A 271 5.33 -2.50 1.86
C ALA A 271 5.69 -2.08 0.42
N LEU A 272 6.75 -2.67 -0.15
CA LEU A 272 7.20 -2.42 -1.53
C LEU A 272 6.85 -3.56 -2.51
N ASP A 273 6.08 -4.57 -2.08
CA ASP A 273 5.65 -5.68 -2.95
C ASP A 273 4.77 -5.19 -4.12
N ASP A 274 4.14 -4.03 -3.97
CA ASP A 274 3.44 -3.33 -5.05
C ASP A 274 4.42 -2.88 -6.17
N LEU A 275 5.59 -2.34 -5.81
CA LEU A 275 6.61 -1.97 -6.80
C LEU A 275 7.25 -3.21 -7.46
N VAL A 276 7.35 -4.31 -6.74
CA VAL A 276 7.74 -5.60 -7.32
C VAL A 276 6.71 -6.06 -8.34
N SER A 277 5.41 -5.94 -8.00
CA SER A 277 4.32 -6.26 -8.92
C SER A 277 4.39 -5.41 -10.18
N PHE A 278 4.62 -4.12 -10.03
CA PHE A 278 4.83 -3.18 -11.13
C PHE A 278 5.97 -3.62 -12.05
N VAL A 279 7.14 -3.93 -11.48
CA VAL A 279 8.33 -4.34 -12.25
C VAL A 279 8.08 -5.66 -12.98
N ILE A 280 7.42 -6.63 -12.35
CA ILE A 280 7.09 -7.91 -13.00
C ILE A 280 6.11 -7.71 -14.14
N LEU A 281 5.00 -6.98 -13.90
CA LEU A 281 3.96 -6.73 -14.90
C LEU A 281 4.53 -6.00 -16.12
N TRP A 282 5.06 -4.80 -15.90
CA TRP A 282 5.49 -3.94 -17.00
C TRP A 282 6.85 -4.37 -17.57
N GLY A 283 7.74 -4.92 -16.75
CA GLY A 283 8.99 -5.50 -17.24
C GLY A 283 8.75 -6.71 -18.14
N ALA A 284 7.79 -7.58 -17.81
CA ALA A 284 7.41 -8.70 -18.67
C ALA A 284 6.78 -8.24 -19.99
N ILE A 285 5.86 -7.28 -19.95
CA ILE A 285 5.25 -6.70 -21.17
C ILE A 285 6.34 -6.11 -22.07
N ASN A 286 7.22 -5.27 -21.51
CA ASN A 286 8.31 -4.69 -22.28
C ASN A 286 9.29 -5.73 -22.82
N LEU A 287 9.54 -6.82 -22.09
CA LEU A 287 10.36 -7.92 -22.58
C LEU A 287 9.72 -8.63 -23.78
N LEU A 288 8.40 -8.89 -23.71
CA LEU A 288 7.64 -9.54 -24.78
C LEU A 288 7.60 -8.68 -26.05
N TYR A 289 7.49 -7.36 -25.90
CA TYR A 289 7.53 -6.38 -27.00
C TYR A 289 8.95 -5.92 -27.39
N LEU A 290 10.00 -6.51 -26.81
CA LEU A 290 11.41 -6.21 -27.10
C LEU A 290 11.83 -4.75 -26.84
N ASN A 291 11.17 -4.10 -25.89
CA ASN A 291 11.51 -2.76 -25.41
C ASN A 291 12.71 -2.81 -24.44
N TRP A 292 13.91 -3.05 -24.98
CA TRP A 292 15.11 -3.36 -24.19
C TRP A 292 15.54 -2.27 -23.19
N LEU A 293 15.36 -0.98 -23.51
CA LEU A 293 15.69 0.10 -22.57
C LEU A 293 14.74 0.10 -21.35
N PRO A 294 13.40 0.04 -21.52
CA PRO A 294 12.47 -0.21 -20.42
C PRO A 294 12.79 -1.47 -19.61
N VAL A 295 13.14 -2.58 -20.26
CA VAL A 295 13.55 -3.82 -19.54
C VAL A 295 14.77 -3.56 -18.65
N ALA A 296 15.77 -2.83 -19.15
CA ALA A 296 16.95 -2.48 -18.35
C ALA A 296 16.59 -1.58 -17.16
N ILE A 297 15.70 -0.60 -17.34
CA ILE A 297 15.24 0.29 -16.25
C ILE A 297 14.44 -0.51 -15.22
N ALA A 298 13.56 -1.41 -15.66
CA ALA A 298 12.81 -2.31 -14.78
C ALA A 298 13.76 -3.20 -13.95
N ALA A 299 14.83 -3.72 -14.56
CA ALA A 299 15.86 -4.48 -13.86
C ALA A 299 16.64 -3.62 -12.84
N LEU A 300 16.89 -2.33 -13.14
CA LEU A 300 17.49 -1.39 -12.19
C LEU A 300 16.57 -1.11 -10.99
N LEU A 301 15.26 -0.92 -11.23
CA LEU A 301 14.26 -0.79 -10.17
C LEU A 301 14.20 -2.04 -9.29
N MET A 302 14.22 -3.24 -9.90
CA MET A 302 14.34 -4.51 -9.16
C MET A 302 15.62 -4.54 -8.33
N GLY A 303 16.77 -4.17 -8.89
CA GLY A 303 18.04 -4.10 -8.16
C GLY A 303 17.98 -3.14 -6.96
N GLY A 304 17.30 -1.99 -7.11
CA GLY A 304 17.01 -1.06 -6.02
C GLY A 304 16.17 -1.70 -4.92
N LEU A 305 15.09 -2.40 -5.29
CA LEU A 305 14.23 -3.13 -4.36
C LEU A 305 14.99 -4.19 -3.57
N LEU A 306 15.81 -5.01 -4.24
CA LEU A 306 16.62 -6.05 -3.59
C LEU A 306 17.62 -5.47 -2.59
N ARG A 307 18.11 -4.26 -2.83
CA ARG A 307 19.05 -3.57 -1.94
C ARG A 307 18.43 -3.06 -0.64
N THR A 308 17.10 -3.03 -0.55
CA THR A 308 16.40 -2.58 0.67
C THR A 308 16.34 -3.65 1.77
N ASP A 309 16.81 -4.88 1.50
CA ASP A 309 16.75 -6.06 2.39
C ASP A 309 15.32 -6.38 2.91
N ARG A 310 14.28 -5.82 2.25
CA ARG A 310 12.86 -6.05 2.59
C ARG A 310 12.21 -7.14 1.76
N PHE A 311 12.79 -7.44 0.60
CA PHE A 311 12.33 -8.53 -0.23
C PHE A 311 13.02 -9.83 0.17
N ASP A 312 12.53 -10.45 1.25
CA ASP A 312 13.06 -11.74 1.66
C ASP A 312 12.55 -12.83 0.69
N PHE A 313 13.46 -13.36 -0.12
CA PHE A 313 13.22 -14.44 -1.08
C PHE A 313 13.08 -15.82 -0.41
N GLN A 314 12.83 -15.89 0.90
CA GLN A 314 12.49 -17.16 1.58
C GLN A 314 11.26 -17.86 0.99
N VAL A 315 10.53 -17.23 0.07
CA VAL A 315 9.50 -17.87 -0.75
C VAL A 315 10.05 -18.95 -1.71
N PHE A 316 11.34 -18.89 -2.08
CA PHE A 316 11.99 -19.89 -2.94
C PHE A 316 12.76 -20.97 -2.18
N ALA A 317 12.81 -20.90 -0.84
CA ALA A 317 13.37 -21.96 -0.02
C ALA A 317 12.22 -22.86 0.45
N PRO A 318 12.00 -24.05 -0.12
CA PRO A 318 11.18 -25.03 0.57
C PRO A 318 11.85 -25.28 1.93
N ASP A 319 11.05 -25.23 2.99
CA ASP A 319 11.48 -25.52 4.35
C ASP A 319 12.47 -26.69 4.34
N ARG A 320 13.72 -26.43 4.70
CA ARG A 320 14.60 -27.50 5.13
C ARG A 320 13.94 -28.06 6.38
N LEU A 321 13.26 -29.18 6.16
CA LEU A 321 12.85 -30.17 7.14
C LEU A 321 13.68 -30.02 8.42
N VAL A 322 13.06 -29.42 9.42
CA VAL A 322 13.28 -29.79 10.81
C VAL A 322 12.86 -31.26 10.93
N ARG A 323 13.79 -32.15 10.57
CA ARG A 323 13.96 -33.47 11.17
C ARG A 323 15.39 -33.40 11.72
N GLY A 324 15.61 -33.24 13.02
CA GLY A 324 15.00 -34.06 14.06
C GLY A 324 15.55 -35.47 13.92
N GLY A 325 16.81 -35.66 14.34
CA GLY A 325 17.60 -36.88 14.27
C GLY A 325 19.05 -36.57 14.61
#